data_AF-C5AXQ5-F1
#
_entry.id   AF-C5AXQ5-F1
#
_cell.length_a   1.000
_cell.length_b   1.000
_cell.length_c   1.000
_cell.angle_alpha   90.00
_cell.angle_beta   90.00
_cell.angle_gamma   90.00
#
_symmetry.space_group_name_H-M   'P 1'
#
loop_
_entity.id
_entity.type
_entity.pdbx_description
1 polymer ?
#
loop_
_entity_poly.entity_id
_entity_poly.type
_entity_poly.pdbx_seq_one_letter_code
_entity_poly.pdbx_strand_id
1 'polypeptide(L)'
;MAEQKNPLTTPSPNADTTIVPAGSPHTHTEQPSGGHGGAFPPFESHTFLSQLIWLALAFGLLYYLMSKVALPRIEAILGNRAGRLSSDLTEAQRMKTEADAAGAAYEKSLREAQAKAQAIAQETRNSLSAEADAKRKTLEAELNQRLAVSEATIRTRTTEAMGNVRAIAGETASAIVERLTGQAPDQASLNRALDATPAVH
;
A
#
# COMPACT_ATOMS: atom_id res chain seq x y z
N MET A 1 -23.90 36.95 -46.22
CA MET A 1 -22.66 36.28 -46.70
C MET A 1 -23.04 34.82 -46.95
N ALA A 2 -23.68 34.57 -48.09
CA ALA A 2 -23.07 33.97 -49.28
C ALA A 2 -22.91 32.45 -49.05
N GLU A 3 -23.91 31.62 -49.33
CA GLU A 3 -24.29 31.16 -50.69
C GLU A 3 -23.07 31.03 -51.60
N GLN A 4 -22.34 29.93 -51.47
CA GLN A 4 -21.40 29.49 -52.50
C GLN A 4 -22.10 28.47 -53.39
N LYS A 5 -22.80 29.04 -54.38
CA LYS A 5 -23.47 28.36 -55.48
C LYS A 5 -22.54 28.39 -56.69
N ASN A 6 -22.30 27.21 -57.27
CA ASN A 6 -21.88 26.94 -58.66
C ASN A 6 -20.42 27.30 -59.07
N PRO A 7 -19.86 26.80 -60.21
CA PRO A 7 -20.56 26.38 -61.43
C PRO A 7 -20.09 25.10 -62.17
N LEU A 8 -21.09 24.43 -62.76
CA LEU A 8 -21.13 23.88 -64.13
C LEU A 8 -19.87 23.20 -64.71
N THR A 9 -20.07 21.93 -65.08
CA THR A 9 -19.90 21.43 -66.45
C THR A 9 -19.40 22.45 -67.46
N THR A 10 -18.22 22.18 -68.03
CA THR A 10 -17.93 22.56 -69.42
C THR A 10 -17.50 21.30 -70.18
N PRO A 11 -18.19 20.94 -71.27
CA PRO A 11 -17.69 19.99 -72.23
C PRO A 11 -16.55 20.65 -73.02
N SER A 12 -15.50 19.89 -73.32
CA SER A 12 -14.43 20.34 -74.21
C SER A 12 -14.99 20.53 -75.63
N PRO A 13 -14.89 21.73 -76.24
CA PRO A 13 -15.36 21.98 -77.59
C PRO A 13 -14.18 21.80 -78.56
N ASN A 14 -14.03 20.60 -79.11
CA ASN A 14 -13.17 20.42 -80.27
C ASN A 14 -13.99 20.63 -81.53
N ALA A 15 -14.03 21.88 -82.00
CA ALA A 15 -14.40 22.22 -83.35
C ALA A 15 -13.38 23.24 -83.86
N ASP A 16 -12.38 22.76 -84.59
CA ASP A 16 -12.08 23.45 -85.84
C ASP A 16 -11.60 22.48 -86.92
N THR A 17 -12.10 22.78 -88.10
CA THR A 17 -12.21 21.93 -89.28
C THR A 17 -11.07 22.26 -90.23
N THR A 18 -10.46 21.24 -90.84
CA THR A 18 -9.78 21.44 -92.13
C THR A 18 -10.27 20.35 -93.07
N ILE A 19 -11.16 20.76 -93.98
CA ILE A 19 -11.66 20.01 -95.13
C ILE A 19 -10.91 20.51 -96.36
N VAL A 20 -10.24 19.63 -97.09
CA VAL A 20 -10.26 19.54 -98.58
C VAL A 20 -9.68 18.17 -99.04
N PRO A 21 -10.01 17.65 -100.25
CA PRO A 21 -10.63 16.33 -100.40
C PRO A 21 -9.96 15.42 -101.46
N ALA A 22 -10.66 14.32 -101.74
CA ALA A 22 -10.69 13.51 -102.96
C ALA A 22 -9.81 12.23 -103.01
N GLY A 23 -10.50 11.10 -102.88
CA GLY A 23 -10.00 9.78 -103.24
C GLY A 23 -10.79 8.63 -102.61
N SER A 24 -11.99 8.32 -103.11
CA SER A 24 -12.63 6.99 -102.96
C SER A 24 -11.65 5.90 -103.45
N PRO A 25 -11.80 4.59 -103.12
CA PRO A 25 -12.96 3.87 -102.57
C PRO A 25 -12.52 2.94 -101.39
N HIS A 26 -13.33 2.23 -100.59
CA HIS A 26 -14.33 1.23 -100.90
C HIS A 26 -15.16 0.93 -99.65
N THR A 27 -16.48 0.98 -99.79
CA THR A 27 -17.40 0.21 -98.97
C THR A 27 -17.38 -1.25 -99.42
N HIS A 28 -17.12 -2.17 -98.50
CA HIS A 28 -17.66 -3.52 -98.59
C HIS A 28 -18.10 -3.95 -97.19
N THR A 29 -19.41 -3.95 -96.95
CA THR A 29 -20.02 -4.86 -95.98
C THR A 29 -20.56 -5.99 -96.83
N GLU A 30 -19.72 -6.99 -97.06
CA GLU A 30 -20.13 -8.24 -97.68
C GLU A 30 -20.57 -9.17 -96.55
N GLN A 31 -21.88 -9.27 -96.37
CA GLN A 31 -22.50 -10.40 -95.69
C GLN A 31 -22.91 -11.41 -96.77
N PRO A 32 -22.17 -12.51 -96.97
CA PRO A 32 -22.55 -13.51 -97.95
C PRO A 32 -23.84 -14.20 -97.50
N SER A 33 -24.83 -14.15 -98.38
CA SER A 33 -26.15 -14.77 -98.21
C SER A 33 -26.17 -16.10 -98.94
N GLY A 34 -26.26 -17.22 -98.20
CA GLY A 34 -26.73 -18.50 -98.73
C GLY A 34 -26.00 -19.75 -98.23
N GLY A 35 -26.68 -20.55 -97.41
CA GLY A 35 -26.53 -22.02 -97.39
C GLY A 35 -25.81 -22.66 -96.19
N HIS A 36 -26.61 -23.16 -95.24
CA HIS A 36 -26.34 -24.29 -94.32
C HIS A 36 -25.33 -24.16 -93.16
N GLY A 37 -25.88 -23.95 -91.95
CA GLY A 37 -25.61 -24.79 -90.77
C GLY A 37 -24.17 -24.89 -90.24
N GLY A 38 -23.65 -23.81 -89.66
CA GLY A 38 -22.42 -23.82 -88.85
C GLY A 38 -22.60 -22.88 -87.66
N ALA A 39 -22.26 -23.36 -86.47
CA ALA A 39 -22.59 -22.71 -85.20
C ALA A 39 -22.01 -21.28 -85.08
N PHE A 40 -22.64 -20.46 -84.24
CA PHE A 40 -22.13 -19.13 -83.86
C PHE A 40 -20.67 -19.28 -83.38
N PRO A 41 -19.68 -18.58 -84.00
CA PRO A 41 -18.26 -18.89 -83.84
C PRO A 41 -17.70 -18.93 -82.39
N PRO A 42 -18.22 -18.18 -81.39
CA PRO A 42 -17.75 -18.34 -80.01
C PRO A 42 -18.28 -19.60 -79.29
N PHE A 43 -19.11 -20.42 -79.94
CA PHE A 43 -19.63 -21.69 -79.40
C PHE A 43 -19.16 -22.94 -80.17
N GLU A 44 -18.12 -22.80 -81.00
CA GLU A 44 -17.44 -23.92 -81.66
C GLU A 44 -16.72 -24.83 -80.66
N SER A 45 -17.30 -26.02 -80.41
CA SER A 45 -16.92 -26.92 -79.32
C SER A 45 -15.46 -27.40 -79.32
N HIS A 46 -14.84 -27.39 -80.49
CA HIS A 46 -13.47 -27.84 -80.69
C HIS A 46 -12.43 -26.94 -80.00
N THR A 47 -12.73 -25.65 -79.79
CA THR A 47 -11.82 -24.70 -79.13
C THR A 47 -11.94 -24.70 -77.60
N PHE A 48 -13.07 -25.16 -77.05
CA PHE A 48 -13.28 -25.24 -75.61
C PHE A 48 -12.26 -26.15 -74.92
N LEU A 49 -11.84 -27.23 -75.59
CA LEU A 49 -10.86 -28.15 -74.99
C LEU A 49 -9.51 -27.46 -74.77
N SER A 50 -9.05 -26.67 -75.74
CA SER A 50 -7.81 -25.88 -75.61
C SER A 50 -7.93 -24.81 -74.52
N GLN A 51 -9.06 -24.09 -74.47
CA GLN A 51 -9.33 -23.10 -73.43
C GLN A 51 -9.38 -23.73 -72.03
N LEU A 52 -9.98 -24.92 -71.88
CA LEU A 52 -10.04 -25.66 -70.62
C LEU A 52 -8.67 -26.19 -70.20
N ILE A 53 -7.85 -26.67 -71.12
CA ILE A 53 -6.47 -27.10 -70.84
C ILE A 53 -5.64 -25.89 -70.37
N TRP A 54 -5.73 -24.76 -71.06
CA TRP A 54 -5.03 -23.55 -70.65
C TRP A 54 -5.54 -22.99 -69.32
N LEU A 55 -6.86 -23.01 -69.11
CA LEU A 55 -7.48 -22.63 -67.84
C LEU A 55 -7.01 -23.53 -66.70
N ALA A 56 -6.97 -24.85 -66.91
CA ALA A 56 -6.49 -25.80 -65.91
C ALA A 56 -5.00 -25.59 -65.61
N LEU A 57 -4.18 -25.28 -66.61
CA LEU A 57 -2.76 -25.02 -66.44
C LEU A 57 -2.50 -23.71 -65.69
N ALA A 58 -3.19 -22.63 -66.07
CA ALA A 58 -3.12 -21.34 -65.39
C ALA A 58 -3.68 -21.40 -63.97
N PHE A 59 -4.83 -22.06 -63.78
CA PHE A 59 -5.46 -22.24 -62.47
C PHE A 59 -4.63 -23.15 -61.57
N GLY A 60 -4.03 -24.22 -62.11
CA GLY A 60 -3.10 -25.08 -61.39
C GLY A 60 -1.84 -24.34 -60.97
N LEU A 61 -1.25 -23.52 -61.84
CA LEU A 61 -0.11 -22.67 -61.51
C LEU A 61 -0.47 -21.64 -60.42
N LEU A 62 -1.62 -20.97 -60.55
CA LEU A 62 -2.12 -20.03 -59.56
C LEU A 62 -2.39 -20.70 -58.21
N TYR A 63 -3.03 -21.88 -58.22
CA TYR A 63 -3.30 -22.68 -57.03
C TYR A 63 -2.00 -23.08 -56.34
N TYR A 64 -1.01 -23.54 -57.11
CA TYR A 64 0.31 -23.88 -56.57
C TYR A 64 0.98 -22.66 -55.93
N LEU A 65 0.96 -21.49 -56.59
CA LEU A 65 1.51 -20.25 -56.03
C LEU A 65 0.77 -19.82 -54.75
N MET A 66 -0.55 -19.90 -54.73
CA MET A 66 -1.39 -19.54 -53.59
C MET A 66 -1.13 -20.47 -52.39
N SER A 67 -1.05 -21.78 -52.66
CA SER A 67 -0.75 -22.80 -51.66
C SER A 67 0.63 -22.62 -51.06
N LYS A 68 1.66 -22.37 -51.89
CA LYS A 68 3.05 -22.25 -51.44
C LYS A 68 3.43 -20.88 -50.87
N VAL A 69 2.70 -19.81 -51.19
CA VAL A 69 3.10 -18.43 -50.82
C VAL A 69 2.06 -17.72 -49.97
N ALA A 70 0.77 -17.78 -50.33
CA ALA A 70 -0.26 -17.00 -49.63
C ALA A 70 -0.66 -17.65 -48.30
N LEU A 71 -0.91 -18.96 -48.29
CA LEU A 71 -1.22 -19.70 -47.06
C LEU A 71 -0.12 -19.57 -45.98
N PRO A 72 1.16 -19.85 -46.28
CA PRO A 72 2.20 -19.74 -45.25
C PRO A 72 2.41 -18.31 -44.75
N ARG A 73 2.16 -17.29 -45.59
CA ARG A 73 2.20 -15.88 -45.13
C ARG A 73 1.08 -15.57 -44.14
N ILE A 74 -0.13 -16.06 -44.39
CA ILE A 74 -1.29 -15.85 -43.49
C ILE A 74 -1.06 -16.61 -42.17
N GLU A 75 -0.59 -17.86 -42.25
CA GLU A 75 -0.25 -18.66 -41.06
C GLU A 75 0.84 -17.99 -40.22
N ALA A 76 1.90 -17.45 -40.85
CA ALA A 76 2.96 -16.74 -40.15
C ALA A 76 2.46 -15.49 -39.41
N ILE A 77 1.56 -14.71 -40.03
CA ILE A 77 0.98 -13.51 -39.40
C ILE A 77 0.08 -13.90 -38.22
N LEU A 78 -0.77 -14.91 -38.40
CA LEU A 78 -1.67 -15.37 -37.35
C LEU A 78 -0.88 -15.97 -36.18
N GLY A 79 0.14 -16.78 -36.48
CA GLY A 79 1.06 -17.35 -35.49
C GLY A 79 1.82 -16.27 -34.71
N ASN A 80 2.33 -15.23 -35.39
CA ASN A 80 2.99 -14.10 -34.72
C ASN A 80 2.03 -13.36 -33.78
N ARG A 81 0.81 -13.05 -34.24
CA ARG A 81 -0.20 -12.40 -33.38
C ARG A 81 -0.60 -13.26 -32.18
N ALA A 82 -0.85 -14.55 -32.40
CA ALA A 82 -1.20 -15.48 -31.33
C ALA A 82 -0.04 -15.64 -30.33
N GLY A 83 1.20 -15.74 -30.82
CA GLY A 83 2.40 -15.80 -29.97
C GLY A 83 2.60 -14.54 -29.15
N ARG A 84 2.44 -13.35 -29.75
CA ARG A 84 2.51 -12.07 -29.03
C ARG A 84 1.41 -11.97 -27.98
N LEU A 85 0.16 -12.27 -28.33
CA LEU A 85 -0.95 -12.24 -27.38
C LEU A 85 -0.73 -13.21 -26.22
N SER A 86 -0.24 -14.42 -26.49
CA SER A 86 0.09 -15.40 -25.45
C SER A 86 1.21 -14.91 -24.54
N SER A 87 2.24 -14.26 -25.11
CA SER A 87 3.34 -13.67 -24.35
C SER A 87 2.84 -12.53 -23.47
N ASP A 88 2.08 -11.59 -24.04
CA ASP A 88 1.54 -10.43 -23.34
C ASP A 88 0.58 -10.86 -22.21
N LEU A 89 -0.26 -11.88 -22.45
CA LEU A 89 -1.14 -12.45 -21.42
C LEU A 89 -0.35 -13.13 -20.29
N THR A 90 0.70 -13.88 -20.64
CA THR A 90 1.56 -14.55 -19.64
C THR A 90 2.28 -13.51 -18.80
N GLU A 91 2.80 -12.45 -19.42
CA GLU A 91 3.48 -11.37 -18.74
C GLU A 91 2.51 -10.58 -17.85
N ALA A 92 1.32 -10.24 -18.35
CA ALA A 92 0.28 -9.56 -17.57
C ALA A 92 -0.15 -10.41 -16.36
N GLN A 93 -0.32 -11.73 -16.54
CA GLN A 93 -0.66 -12.63 -15.45
C GLN A 93 0.48 -12.71 -14.43
N ARG A 94 1.74 -12.77 -14.88
CA ARG A 94 2.92 -12.73 -14.00
C ARG A 94 2.95 -11.43 -13.18
N MET A 95 2.81 -10.28 -13.82
CA MET A 95 2.78 -8.97 -13.16
C MET A 95 1.62 -8.87 -12.16
N LYS A 96 0.44 -9.39 -12.51
CA LYS A 96 -0.69 -9.45 -11.59
C LYS A 96 -0.37 -10.31 -10.36
N THR A 97 0.16 -11.53 -10.56
CA THR A 97 0.51 -12.40 -9.43
C THR A 97 1.58 -11.80 -8.53
N GLU A 98 2.54 -11.08 -9.11
CA GLU A 98 3.59 -10.39 -8.36
C GLU A 98 3.02 -9.20 -7.56
N ALA A 99 2.12 -8.43 -8.15
CA ALA A 99 1.41 -7.34 -7.46
C ALA A 99 0.52 -7.86 -6.33
N ASP A 100 -0.25 -8.92 -6.57
CA ASP A 100 -1.10 -9.56 -5.55
C ASP A 100 -0.25 -10.11 -4.40
N ALA A 101 0.89 -10.76 -4.71
CA ALA A 101 1.83 -11.27 -3.71
C ALA A 101 2.50 -10.14 -2.90
N ALA A 102 2.92 -9.06 -3.57
CA ALA A 102 3.48 -7.87 -2.91
C ALA A 102 2.44 -7.19 -2.01
N GLY A 103 1.18 -7.07 -2.46
CA GLY A 103 0.07 -6.55 -1.67
C GLY A 103 -0.18 -7.39 -0.42
N ALA A 104 -0.28 -8.72 -0.57
CA ALA A 104 -0.46 -9.62 0.56
C ALA A 104 0.72 -9.57 1.56
N ALA A 105 1.96 -9.47 1.06
CA ALA A 105 3.14 -9.32 1.91
C ALA A 105 3.13 -7.98 2.65
N TYR A 106 2.74 -6.90 2.00
CA TYR A 106 2.61 -5.57 2.61
C TYR A 106 1.56 -5.59 3.73
N GLU A 107 0.35 -6.08 3.45
CA GLU A 107 -0.72 -6.19 4.45
C GLU A 107 -0.33 -7.09 5.64
N LYS A 108 0.37 -8.19 5.37
CA LYS A 108 0.92 -9.06 6.41
C LYS A 108 1.95 -8.30 7.27
N SER A 109 2.89 -7.60 6.64
CA SER A 109 3.91 -6.83 7.35
C SER A 109 3.31 -5.72 8.22
N LEU A 110 2.25 -5.07 7.74
CA LEU A 110 1.53 -4.04 8.47
C LEU A 110 0.82 -4.61 9.70
N ARG A 111 0.11 -5.73 9.54
CA ARG A 111 -0.54 -6.41 10.67
C ARG A 111 0.46 -6.90 11.71
N GLU A 112 1.58 -7.48 11.27
CA GLU A 112 2.65 -7.91 12.17
C GLU A 112 3.30 -6.74 12.91
N ALA A 113 3.54 -5.62 12.23
CA ALA A 113 4.08 -4.41 12.85
C ALA A 113 3.11 -3.82 13.89
N GLN A 114 1.81 -3.75 13.58
CA GLN A 114 0.79 -3.32 14.53
C GLN A 114 0.70 -4.25 15.75
N ALA A 115 0.72 -5.57 15.54
CA ALA A 115 0.69 -6.55 16.62
C ALA A 115 1.95 -6.44 17.51
N LYS A 116 3.14 -6.29 16.91
CA LYS A 116 4.39 -6.07 17.65
C LYS A 116 4.37 -4.77 18.45
N ALA A 117 3.87 -3.68 17.86
CA ALA A 117 3.75 -2.40 18.55
C ALA A 117 2.82 -2.49 19.77
N GLN A 118 1.67 -3.15 19.62
CA GLN A 118 0.73 -3.39 20.73
C GLN A 118 1.37 -4.27 21.81
N ALA A 119 2.07 -5.33 21.43
CA ALA A 119 2.79 -6.20 22.37
C ALA A 119 3.86 -5.44 23.16
N ILE A 120 4.68 -4.64 22.48
CA ILE A 120 5.72 -3.81 23.12
C ILE A 120 5.08 -2.78 24.05
N ALA A 121 3.99 -2.12 23.63
CA ALA A 121 3.29 -1.16 24.47
C ALA A 121 2.72 -1.81 25.75
N GLN A 122 2.13 -2.99 25.63
CA GLN A 122 1.59 -3.72 26.77
C GLN A 122 2.71 -4.20 27.70
N GLU A 123 3.78 -4.77 27.15
CA GLU A 123 4.94 -5.22 27.93
C GLU A 123 5.60 -4.07 28.68
N THR A 124 5.81 -2.94 27.99
CA THR A 124 6.36 -1.71 28.60
C THR A 124 5.47 -1.23 29.73
N ARG A 125 4.14 -1.19 29.53
CA ARG A 125 3.20 -0.76 30.58
C ARG A 125 3.24 -1.69 31.79
N ASN A 126 3.29 -3.00 31.56
CA ASN A 126 3.39 -4.00 32.63
C ASN A 126 4.69 -3.84 33.41
N SER A 127 5.83 -3.72 32.71
CA SER A 127 7.14 -3.52 33.31
C SER A 127 7.21 -2.21 34.10
N LEU A 128 6.75 -1.10 33.54
CA LEU A 128 6.70 0.19 34.24
C LEU A 128 5.80 0.14 35.48
N SER A 129 4.66 -0.53 35.42
CA SER A 129 3.80 -0.72 36.59
C SER A 129 4.50 -1.51 37.69
N ALA A 130 5.17 -2.61 37.31
CA ALA A 130 5.92 -3.44 38.26
C ALA A 130 7.09 -2.67 38.89
N GLU A 131 7.85 -1.90 38.10
CA GLU A 131 8.91 -1.04 38.60
C GLU A 131 8.38 0.07 39.51
N ALA A 132 7.26 0.69 39.16
CA ALA A 132 6.63 1.73 39.97
C ALA A 132 6.17 1.17 41.33
N ASP A 133 5.56 -0.02 41.34
CA ASP A 133 5.13 -0.69 42.56
C ASP A 133 6.33 -1.12 43.42
N ALA A 134 7.41 -1.60 42.79
CA ALA A 134 8.64 -1.92 43.51
C ALA A 134 9.26 -0.66 44.15
N LYS A 135 9.38 0.44 43.39
CA LYS A 135 9.88 1.73 43.90
C LYS A 135 9.01 2.30 45.02
N ARG A 136 7.68 2.21 44.89
CA ARG A 136 6.74 2.60 45.96
C ARG A 136 6.99 1.80 47.23
N LYS A 137 7.07 0.48 47.15
CA LYS A 137 7.36 -0.37 48.31
C LYS A 137 8.69 -0.05 48.97
N THR A 138 9.74 0.20 48.19
CA THR A 138 11.04 0.60 48.74
C THR A 138 10.99 1.95 49.44
N LEU A 139 10.29 2.94 48.85
CA LEU A 139 10.13 4.26 49.45
C LEU A 139 9.27 4.22 50.71
N GLU A 140 8.20 3.43 50.71
CA GLU A 140 7.36 3.21 51.90
C GLU A 140 8.15 2.56 53.04
N ALA A 141 8.99 1.56 52.73
CA ALA A 141 9.86 0.93 53.71
C ALA A 141 10.89 1.92 54.29
N GLU A 142 11.53 2.71 53.42
CA GLU A 142 12.48 3.74 53.85
C GLU A 142 11.81 4.83 54.71
N LEU A 143 10.61 5.26 54.30
CA LEU A 143 9.83 6.27 55.01
C LEU A 143 9.44 5.76 56.40
N ASN A 144 8.94 4.52 56.50
CA ASN A 144 8.61 3.90 57.78
C ASN A 144 9.84 3.77 58.70
N GLN A 145 11.00 3.43 58.15
CA GLN A 145 12.24 3.39 58.92
C GLN A 145 12.63 4.78 59.45
N ARG A 146 12.57 5.82 58.60
CA ARG A 146 12.85 7.21 58.99
C ARG A 146 11.85 7.70 60.04
N LEU A 147 10.57 7.31 59.93
CA LEU A 147 9.54 7.63 60.91
C LEU A 147 9.87 7.01 62.26
N ALA A 148 10.19 5.71 62.29
CA ALA A 148 10.53 4.99 63.51
C ALA A 148 11.79 5.56 64.21
N VAL A 149 12.83 5.93 63.44
CA VAL A 149 14.03 6.59 63.99
C VAL A 149 13.69 7.97 64.57
N SER A 150 12.83 8.72 63.89
CA SER A 150 12.39 10.04 64.36
C SER A 150 11.55 9.93 65.63
N GLU A 151 10.62 8.97 65.69
CA GLU A 151 9.82 8.68 66.88
C GLU A 151 10.69 8.25 68.06
N ALA A 152 11.69 7.40 67.84
CA ALA A 152 12.65 7.01 68.87
C ALA A 152 13.45 8.23 69.38
N THR A 153 13.91 9.09 68.46
CA THR A 153 14.63 10.32 68.81
C THR A 153 13.77 11.28 69.63
N ILE A 154 12.52 11.47 69.23
CA ILE A 154 11.55 12.30 69.97
C ILE A 154 11.36 11.71 71.37
N ARG A 155 11.13 10.41 71.51
CA ARG A 155 10.94 9.75 72.80
C ARG A 155 12.16 9.92 73.72
N THR A 156 13.37 9.76 73.19
CA THR A 156 14.61 10.00 73.94
C THR A 156 14.70 11.45 74.40
N ARG A 157 14.52 12.42 73.50
CA ARG A 157 14.56 13.86 73.84
C ARG A 157 13.48 14.26 74.84
N THR A 158 12.28 13.71 74.74
CA THR A 158 11.21 13.92 75.71
C THR A 158 11.60 13.36 77.08
N THR A 159 12.19 12.16 77.12
CA THR A 159 12.65 11.56 78.37
C THR A 159 13.77 12.38 79.01
N GLU A 160 14.75 12.83 78.23
CA GLU A 160 15.81 13.73 78.68
C GLU A 160 15.26 15.07 79.20
N ALA A 161 14.35 15.70 78.45
CA ALA A 161 13.72 16.95 78.86
C ALA A 161 12.94 16.79 80.18
N MET A 162 12.15 15.72 80.32
CA MET A 162 11.42 15.43 81.56
C MET A 162 12.38 15.15 82.73
N GLY A 163 13.51 14.46 82.48
CA GLY A 163 14.57 14.25 83.47
C GLY A 163 15.20 15.58 83.93
N ASN A 164 15.50 16.48 83.00
CA ASN A 164 16.04 17.80 83.30
C ASN A 164 15.04 18.66 84.12
N VAL A 165 13.75 18.63 83.75
CA VAL A 165 12.70 19.32 84.52
C VAL A 165 12.61 18.75 85.94
N ARG A 166 12.68 17.43 86.10
CA ARG A 166 12.67 16.77 87.40
C ARG A 166 13.88 17.18 88.25
N ALA A 167 15.06 17.26 87.65
CA ALA A 167 16.28 17.70 88.34
C ALA A 167 16.17 19.16 88.82
N ILE A 168 15.72 20.08 87.96
CA ILE A 168 15.51 21.49 88.30
C ILE A 168 14.44 21.63 89.40
N ALA A 169 13.35 20.88 89.30
CA ALA A 169 12.30 20.87 90.32
C ALA A 169 12.82 20.38 91.68
N GLY A 170 13.64 19.32 91.69
CA GLY A 170 14.28 18.82 92.92
C GLY A 170 15.26 19.81 93.53
N GLU A 171 16.13 20.42 92.71
CA GLU A 171 17.07 21.46 93.17
C GLU A 171 16.32 22.66 93.75
N THR A 172 15.28 23.14 93.05
CA THR A 172 14.46 24.27 93.51
C THR A 172 13.70 23.94 94.79
N ALA A 173 13.07 22.77 94.88
CA ALA A 173 12.37 22.32 96.08
C ALA A 173 13.32 22.17 97.27
N SER A 174 14.51 21.60 97.06
CA SER A 174 15.54 21.50 98.09
C SER A 174 15.96 22.86 98.61
N ALA A 175 16.25 23.81 97.71
CA ALA A 175 16.64 25.17 98.06
C ALA A 175 15.53 25.91 98.85
N ILE A 176 14.26 25.71 98.50
CA ILE A 176 13.12 26.29 99.24
C ILE A 176 13.03 25.69 100.65
N VAL A 177 13.14 24.37 100.80
CA VAL A 177 13.04 23.70 102.11
C VAL A 177 14.21 24.09 103.02
N GLU A 178 15.43 24.17 102.48
CA GLU A 178 16.61 24.62 103.22
C GLU A 178 16.45 26.07 103.70
N ARG A 179 15.91 26.96 102.85
CA ARG A 179 15.61 28.35 103.23
C ARG A 179 14.55 28.46 104.32
N LEU A 180 13.58 27.55 104.37
CA LEU A 180 12.45 27.61 105.30
C LEU A 180 12.76 26.94 106.66
N THR A 181 13.55 25.87 106.65
CA THR A 181 13.82 25.03 107.83
C THR A 181 15.24 25.20 108.40
N GLY A 182 16.16 25.79 107.63
CA GLY A 182 17.56 25.98 108.00
C GLY A 182 18.42 24.72 107.90
N GLN A 183 17.87 23.60 107.43
CA GLN A 183 18.60 22.35 107.17
C GLN A 183 18.28 21.79 105.78
N ALA A 184 19.28 21.16 105.16
CA ALA A 184 19.10 20.50 103.88
C ALA A 184 18.18 19.26 104.02
N PRO A 185 17.18 19.09 103.15
CA PRO A 185 16.30 17.92 103.18
C PRO A 185 17.04 16.64 102.79
N ASP A 186 16.61 15.51 103.36
CA ASP A 186 17.09 14.19 102.96
C ASP A 186 16.72 13.87 101.50
N GLN A 187 17.73 13.54 100.68
CA GLN A 187 17.53 13.30 99.24
C GLN A 187 16.62 12.10 98.96
N ALA A 188 16.65 11.06 99.80
CA ALA A 188 15.80 9.89 99.59
C ALA A 188 14.31 10.23 99.81
N SER A 189 14.02 11.08 100.79
CA SER A 189 12.68 11.59 101.09
C SER A 189 12.18 12.56 100.01
N LEU A 190 13.05 13.45 99.52
CA LEU A 190 12.74 14.40 98.43
C LEU A 190 12.41 13.66 97.12
N ASN A 191 13.25 12.69 96.72
CA ASN A 191 13.02 11.90 95.51
C ASN A 191 11.69 11.14 95.59
N ARG A 192 11.38 10.55 96.75
CA ARG A 192 10.12 9.85 96.98
C ARG A 192 8.89 10.78 96.85
N ALA A 193 9.00 12.03 97.31
CA ALA A 193 7.94 13.02 97.16
C ALA A 193 7.76 13.49 95.71
N LEU A 194 8.86 13.64 94.96
CA LEU A 194 8.83 13.95 93.52
C LEU A 194 8.29 12.77 92.67
N ASP A 195 8.47 11.53 93.11
CA ASP A 195 7.86 10.34 92.48
C ASP A 195 6.38 10.16 92.84
N ALA A 196 6.01 10.51 94.08
CA ALA A 196 4.64 10.39 94.57
C ALA A 196 3.69 11.46 93.97
N THR A 197 4.23 12.50 93.34
CA THR A 197 3.45 13.50 92.60
C THR A 197 3.30 13.01 91.16
N PRO A 198 2.19 12.36 90.76
CA PRO A 198 2.00 11.99 89.36
C PRO A 198 1.99 13.25 88.51
N ALA A 199 2.61 13.18 87.33
CA ALA A 199 2.48 14.21 86.31
C ALA A 199 0.98 14.39 86.01
N VAL A 200 0.43 15.54 86.40
CA VAL A 200 -0.96 15.89 86.09
C VAL A 200 -1.02 16.20 84.59
N HIS A 201 -1.45 15.21 83.82
CA HIS A 201 -2.00 15.35 82.47
C HIS A 201 -3.26 14.52 82.36
#